data_AF-A0A6V7Y8U7-F1
#
_entry.id   AF-A0A6V7Y8U7-F1
#
_cell.length_a   1.000
_cell.length_b   1.000
_cell.length_c   1.000
_cell.angle_alpha   90.00
_cell.angle_beta   90.00
_cell.angle_gamma   90.00
#
_symmetry.space_group_name_H-M   'P 1'
#
loop_
_entity.id
_entity.type
_entity.pdbx_description
1 polymer ?
#
loop_
_entity_poly.entity_id
_entity_poly.type
_entity_poly.pdbx_seq_one_letter_code
_entity_poly.pdbx_strand_id
1 'polypeptide(L)'
;ECPEYEEIPVRHNEDQINREIQTFLPIKLDVSNWESSHVKTHLLYQAHFSRMHLPVDYITDQRSIIESCIRILQAMFDFCVEMHLLNTTLNVLILQQQIFQARWYTDHPLLCLPHLSAHSIDGIGPLFSIPQIKERLGIYQLNNGQKLTKKEEKRIITEFCSKSILSEKEADELLKALLQWPILSLEQIYLLPQQKKQRQKFEEKLIINVGMNGKNLELSASTNYKFFVSLKLCGPYLANSNAFCPKFPKKRMAGWILLLGDATTNHLWGHERIPSLIEEQKIARLRILTPNEPGIYQLLLLVISDTYLGIDQQYMLNFKVV
;
A
#
# COMPACT_ATOMS: atom_id res chain seq x y z
N GLU A 1 -0.02 -23.63 7.07
CA GLU A 1 -1.47 -23.53 7.34
C GLU A 1 -1.67 -22.76 8.64
N CYS A 2 -2.75 -21.99 8.78
CA CYS A 2 -2.99 -21.11 9.94
C CYS A 2 -4.10 -21.71 10.79
N PRO A 3 -3.88 -22.03 12.08
CA PRO A 3 -4.88 -22.70 12.93
C PRO A 3 -6.22 -21.95 13.02
N GLU A 4 -6.21 -20.62 12.98
CA GLU A 4 -7.41 -19.79 13.01
C GLU A 4 -8.37 -20.03 11.83
N TYR A 5 -7.88 -20.61 10.73
CA TYR A 5 -8.70 -20.96 9.57
C TYR A 5 -9.19 -22.41 9.59
N GLU A 6 -8.78 -23.23 10.57
CA GLU A 6 -9.34 -24.58 10.74
C GLU A 6 -10.82 -24.52 11.15
N GLU A 7 -11.22 -23.46 11.87
CA GLU A 7 -12.59 -23.22 12.33
C GLU A 7 -13.58 -22.84 11.20
N ILE A 8 -13.10 -22.61 9.97
CA ILE A 8 -13.97 -22.30 8.85
C ILE A 8 -14.82 -23.53 8.51
N PRO A 9 -16.16 -23.42 8.51
CA PRO A 9 -17.02 -24.58 8.33
C PRO A 9 -16.86 -25.12 6.91
N VAL A 10 -16.73 -26.44 6.80
CA VAL A 10 -16.82 -27.16 5.53
C VAL A 10 -18.10 -27.99 5.58
N ARG A 11 -19.05 -27.63 4.72
CA ARG A 11 -20.39 -28.26 4.67
C ARG A 11 -20.38 -29.39 3.63
N HIS A 12 -21.33 -30.32 3.75
CA HIS A 12 -21.50 -31.39 2.77
C HIS A 12 -21.74 -30.83 1.35
N ASN A 13 -21.13 -31.45 0.34
CA ASN A 13 -21.16 -31.09 -1.08
C ASN A 13 -20.47 -29.76 -1.46
N GLU A 14 -19.74 -29.13 -0.54
CA GLU A 14 -18.92 -27.96 -0.86
C GLU A 14 -17.68 -28.31 -1.69
N ASP A 15 -17.29 -29.57 -1.76
CA ASP A 15 -16.17 -30.05 -2.58
C ASP A 15 -16.40 -29.78 -4.08
N GLN A 16 -17.62 -30.00 -4.58
CA GLN A 16 -17.98 -29.69 -5.97
C GLN A 16 -17.96 -28.18 -6.21
N ILE A 17 -18.52 -27.39 -5.29
CA ILE A 17 -18.53 -25.93 -5.39
C ILE A 17 -17.11 -25.36 -5.35
N ASN A 18 -16.23 -25.91 -4.50
CA ASN A 18 -14.83 -25.51 -4.42
C ASN A 18 -14.09 -25.79 -5.74
N ARG A 19 -14.35 -26.93 -6.39
CA ARG A 19 -13.80 -27.25 -7.71
C ARG A 19 -14.29 -26.27 -8.78
N GLU A 20 -15.59 -25.98 -8.80
CA GLU A 20 -16.18 -25.03 -9.73
C GLU A 20 -15.61 -23.62 -9.55
N ILE A 21 -15.54 -23.13 -8.31
CA ILE A 21 -14.92 -21.83 -7.99
C ILE A 21 -13.47 -21.78 -8.49
N GLN A 22 -12.67 -22.82 -8.23
CA GLN A 22 -11.27 -22.85 -8.67
C GLN A 22 -11.14 -22.65 -10.19
N THR A 23 -12.09 -23.07 -11.02
CA THR A 23 -12.01 -22.90 -12.48
C THR A 23 -11.88 -21.43 -12.90
N PHE A 24 -12.51 -20.52 -12.17
CA PHE A 24 -12.52 -19.08 -12.44
C PHE A 24 -11.37 -18.31 -11.78
N LEU A 25 -10.67 -18.93 -10.82
CA LEU A 25 -9.64 -18.25 -10.03
C LEU A 25 -8.24 -18.31 -10.67
N PRO A 26 -7.39 -17.28 -10.52
CA PRO A 26 -6.07 -17.24 -11.16
C PRO A 26 -5.09 -18.31 -10.66
N ILE A 27 -5.02 -18.54 -9.35
CA ILE A 27 -4.06 -19.47 -8.75
C ILE A 27 -4.75 -20.82 -8.59
N LYS A 28 -4.29 -21.81 -9.37
CA LYS A 28 -4.78 -23.19 -9.29
C LYS A 28 -4.05 -23.93 -8.17
N LEU A 29 -4.81 -24.55 -7.28
CA LEU A 29 -4.27 -25.41 -6.24
C LEU A 29 -4.24 -26.86 -6.75
N ASP A 30 -3.11 -27.52 -6.52
CA ASP A 30 -2.98 -28.98 -6.71
C ASP A 30 -3.35 -29.67 -5.40
N VAL A 31 -4.63 -30.05 -5.27
CA VAL A 31 -5.22 -30.51 -4.01
C VAL A 31 -5.89 -31.86 -4.18
N SER A 32 -5.51 -32.80 -3.31
CA SER A 32 -6.19 -34.08 -3.14
C SER A 32 -7.45 -33.98 -2.27
N ASN A 33 -7.46 -33.08 -1.27
CA ASN A 33 -8.55 -32.90 -0.31
C ASN A 33 -9.30 -31.56 -0.48
N TRP A 34 -10.46 -31.62 -1.15
CA TRP A 34 -11.36 -30.48 -1.37
C TRP A 34 -12.23 -30.11 -0.17
N GLU A 35 -12.20 -30.91 0.89
CA GLU A 35 -12.92 -30.71 2.13
C GLU A 35 -12.05 -30.02 3.21
N SER A 36 -10.86 -29.54 2.86
CA SER A 36 -9.99 -28.82 3.78
C SER A 36 -10.46 -27.37 3.99
N SER A 37 -10.58 -26.95 5.26
CA SER A 37 -10.88 -25.56 5.64
C SER A 37 -9.84 -24.58 5.10
N HIS A 38 -8.57 -24.99 4.97
CA HIS A 38 -7.51 -24.15 4.41
C HIS A 38 -7.65 -23.96 2.90
N VAL A 39 -8.06 -25.00 2.18
CA VAL A 39 -8.32 -24.93 0.74
C VAL A 39 -9.49 -24.00 0.48
N LYS A 40 -10.59 -24.17 1.22
CA LYS A 40 -11.74 -23.26 1.17
C LYS A 40 -11.33 -21.81 1.48
N THR A 41 -10.55 -21.60 2.54
CA THR A 41 -10.03 -20.28 2.90
C THR A 41 -9.23 -19.64 1.77
N HIS A 42 -8.33 -20.40 1.14
CA HIS A 42 -7.51 -19.92 0.04
C HIS A 42 -8.37 -19.52 -1.17
N LEU A 43 -9.34 -20.35 -1.56
CA LEU A 43 -10.28 -20.04 -2.64
C LEU A 43 -11.10 -18.77 -2.32
N LEU A 44 -11.54 -18.61 -1.08
CA LEU A 44 -12.31 -17.46 -0.64
C LEU A 44 -11.52 -16.16 -0.65
N TYR A 45 -10.21 -16.19 -0.37
CA TYR A 45 -9.34 -15.03 -0.57
C TYR A 45 -9.21 -14.65 -2.04
N GLN A 46 -8.97 -15.62 -2.92
CA GLN A 46 -8.88 -15.35 -4.36
C GLN A 46 -10.21 -14.84 -4.93
N ALA A 47 -11.34 -15.40 -4.49
CA ALA A 47 -12.67 -14.95 -4.86
C ALA A 47 -12.94 -13.51 -4.37
N HIS A 48 -12.42 -13.14 -3.19
CA HIS A 48 -12.49 -11.78 -2.67
C HIS A 48 -11.73 -10.80 -3.56
N PHE A 49 -10.48 -11.12 -3.92
CA PHE A 49 -9.66 -10.28 -4.81
C PHE A 49 -10.28 -10.13 -6.20
N SER A 50 -10.90 -11.20 -6.70
CA SER A 50 -11.58 -11.22 -7.98
C SER A 50 -12.98 -10.59 -7.93
N ARG A 51 -13.48 -10.23 -6.74
CA ARG A 51 -14.87 -9.79 -6.47
C ARG A 51 -15.91 -10.71 -7.10
N MET A 52 -15.66 -12.01 -7.06
CA MET A 52 -16.53 -13.04 -7.61
C MET A 52 -17.87 -13.09 -6.86
N HIS A 53 -18.96 -13.36 -7.58
CA HIS A 53 -20.24 -13.63 -6.96
C HIS A 53 -20.23 -15.02 -6.33
N LEU A 54 -20.57 -15.09 -5.03
CA LEU A 54 -20.53 -16.32 -4.24
C LEU A 54 -21.92 -16.63 -3.66
N PRO A 55 -22.23 -17.91 -3.35
CA PRO A 55 -23.39 -18.29 -2.56
C PRO A 55 -23.41 -17.62 -1.18
N VAL A 56 -24.58 -17.46 -0.57
CA VAL A 56 -24.77 -16.74 0.71
C VAL A 56 -23.91 -17.32 1.83
N ASP A 57 -23.79 -18.65 1.90
CA ASP A 57 -22.97 -19.33 2.90
C ASP A 57 -21.49 -19.00 2.74
N TYR A 58 -20.98 -19.02 1.50
CA TYR A 58 -19.60 -18.66 1.17
C TYR A 58 -19.30 -17.17 1.43
N ILE A 59 -20.27 -16.27 1.20
CA ILE A 59 -20.12 -14.85 1.55
C ILE A 59 -19.94 -14.70 3.07
N THR A 60 -20.71 -15.46 3.86
CA THR A 60 -20.64 -15.43 5.31
C THR A 60 -19.29 -15.94 5.80
N ASP A 61 -18.82 -17.06 5.24
CA ASP A 61 -17.51 -17.63 5.57
C ASP A 61 -16.36 -16.69 5.15
N GLN A 62 -16.44 -16.11 3.95
CA GLN A 62 -15.46 -15.14 3.44
C GLN A 62 -15.37 -13.90 4.36
N ARG A 63 -16.50 -13.41 4.86
CA ARG A 63 -16.52 -12.29 5.80
C ARG A 63 -15.76 -12.64 7.09
N SER A 64 -15.99 -13.81 7.66
CA SER A 64 -15.27 -14.28 8.86
C SER A 64 -13.76 -14.36 8.63
N ILE A 65 -13.33 -14.88 7.48
CA ILE A 65 -11.93 -14.97 7.06
C ILE A 65 -11.29 -13.57 6.94
N ILE A 66 -11.99 -12.63 6.29
CA ILE A 66 -11.50 -11.25 6.10
C ILE A 66 -11.46 -10.51 7.45
N GLU A 67 -12.38 -10.75 8.36
CA GLU A 67 -12.41 -10.09 9.66
C GLU A 67 -11.27 -10.50 10.59
N SER A 68 -10.79 -11.75 10.47
CA SER A 68 -9.69 -12.31 11.27
C SER A 68 -8.30 -12.06 10.68
N CYS A 69 -8.20 -11.80 9.36
CA CYS A 69 -6.93 -11.71 8.62
C CYS A 69 -5.92 -10.70 9.16
N ILE A 70 -6.39 -9.60 9.77
CA ILE A 70 -5.54 -8.48 10.19
C ILE A 70 -4.47 -8.95 11.18
N ARG A 71 -4.87 -9.75 12.17
CA ARG A 71 -3.95 -10.21 13.22
C ARG A 71 -2.88 -11.12 12.64
N ILE A 72 -3.27 -11.95 11.66
CA ILE A 72 -2.37 -12.87 10.95
C ILE A 72 -1.38 -12.08 10.10
N LEU A 73 -1.85 -11.09 9.32
CA LEU A 73 -0.99 -10.22 8.51
C LEU A 73 -0.01 -9.41 9.37
N GLN A 74 -0.45 -8.90 10.52
CA GLN A 74 0.42 -8.19 11.46
C GLN A 74 1.51 -9.11 12.02
N ALA A 75 1.15 -10.33 12.45
CA ALA A 75 2.12 -11.31 12.93
C ALA A 75 3.11 -11.71 11.82
N MET A 76 2.63 -11.94 10.59
CA MET A 76 3.48 -12.22 9.43
C MET A 76 4.44 -11.07 9.15
N PHE A 77 3.97 -9.82 9.18
CA PHE A 77 4.81 -8.65 8.96
C PHE A 77 5.88 -8.52 10.04
N ASP A 78 5.49 -8.59 11.31
CA ASP A 78 6.41 -8.44 12.44
C ASP A 78 7.49 -9.53 12.40
N PHE A 79 7.13 -10.76 12.04
CA PHE A 79 8.09 -11.85 11.82
C PHE A 79 9.05 -11.57 10.65
N CYS A 80 8.54 -11.13 9.49
CA CYS A 80 9.39 -10.88 8.32
C CYS A 80 10.39 -9.74 8.56
N VAL A 81 9.96 -8.73 9.32
CA VAL A 81 10.79 -7.61 9.71
C VAL A 81 11.89 -8.03 10.68
N GLU A 82 11.57 -8.85 11.69
CA GLU A 82 12.57 -9.38 12.65
C GLU A 82 13.61 -10.26 11.93
N MET A 83 13.18 -11.00 10.91
CA MET A 83 14.07 -11.80 10.07
C MET A 83 14.82 -10.98 9.00
N HIS A 84 14.61 -9.66 8.95
CA HIS A 84 15.21 -8.74 7.99
C HIS A 84 14.98 -9.11 6.51
N LEU A 85 13.82 -9.69 6.17
CA LEU A 85 13.49 -10.14 4.81
C LEU A 85 12.70 -9.07 4.04
N LEU A 86 13.36 -8.33 3.14
CA LEU A 86 12.73 -7.20 2.42
C LEU A 86 11.56 -7.65 1.54
N ASN A 87 11.79 -8.60 0.64
CA ASN A 87 10.82 -9.05 -0.35
C ASN A 87 9.62 -9.72 0.30
N THR A 88 9.85 -10.54 1.33
CA THR A 88 8.76 -11.20 2.07
C THR A 88 7.93 -10.16 2.83
N THR A 89 8.56 -9.17 3.46
CA THR A 89 7.87 -8.06 4.10
C THR A 89 7.00 -7.29 3.10
N LEU A 90 7.56 -6.97 1.92
CA LEU A 90 6.82 -6.31 0.84
C LEU A 90 5.61 -7.14 0.37
N ASN A 91 5.79 -8.44 0.17
CA ASN A 91 4.70 -9.34 -0.25
C ASN A 91 3.57 -9.41 0.78
N VAL A 92 3.89 -9.39 2.09
CA VAL A 92 2.87 -9.32 3.16
C VAL A 92 2.09 -8.01 3.07
N LEU A 93 2.76 -6.89 2.80
CA LEU A 93 2.08 -5.59 2.63
C LEU A 93 1.20 -5.56 1.39
N ILE A 94 1.67 -6.10 0.26
CA ILE A 94 0.88 -6.22 -0.96
C ILE A 94 -0.37 -7.07 -0.71
N LEU A 95 -0.21 -8.24 -0.06
CA LEU A 95 -1.33 -9.09 0.31
C LEU A 95 -2.34 -8.35 1.20
N GLN A 96 -1.86 -7.57 2.16
CA GLN A 96 -2.71 -6.74 3.01
C GLN A 96 -3.51 -5.71 2.21
N GLN A 97 -2.87 -4.99 1.28
CA GLN A 97 -3.55 -4.04 0.39
C GLN A 97 -4.60 -4.74 -0.50
N GLN A 98 -4.27 -5.92 -1.04
CA GLN A 98 -5.21 -6.74 -1.84
C GLN A 98 -6.46 -7.12 -1.05
N ILE A 99 -6.30 -7.51 0.22
CA ILE A 99 -7.41 -7.84 1.10
C ILE A 99 -8.27 -6.62 1.40
N PHE A 100 -7.68 -5.46 1.67
CA PHE A 100 -8.45 -4.25 1.99
C PHE A 100 -9.15 -3.65 0.77
N GLN A 101 -8.52 -3.66 -0.41
CA GLN A 101 -9.11 -3.15 -1.65
C GLN A 101 -9.98 -4.17 -2.39
N ALA A 102 -9.95 -5.44 -1.98
CA ALA A 102 -10.61 -6.55 -2.68
C ALA A 102 -10.26 -6.56 -4.17
N ARG A 103 -8.95 -6.53 -4.46
CA ARG A 103 -8.36 -6.47 -5.80
C ARG A 103 -7.06 -7.24 -5.84
N TRP A 104 -6.70 -7.73 -7.01
CA TRP A 104 -5.35 -8.25 -7.24
C TRP A 104 -4.35 -7.11 -7.35
N TYR A 105 -3.10 -7.34 -6.94
CA TYR A 105 -2.04 -6.35 -7.10
C TYR A 105 -1.68 -6.11 -8.58
N THR A 106 -2.02 -7.06 -9.45
CA THR A 106 -1.87 -6.98 -10.91
C THR A 106 -3.03 -6.26 -11.60
N ASP A 107 -4.14 -6.01 -10.88
CA ASP A 107 -5.26 -5.27 -11.43
C ASP A 107 -4.87 -3.81 -11.69
N HIS A 108 -5.52 -3.18 -12.66
CA HIS A 108 -5.32 -1.75 -12.90
C HIS A 108 -5.71 -0.95 -11.63
N PRO A 109 -4.84 -0.05 -11.12
CA PRO A 109 -5.07 0.66 -9.84
C PRO A 109 -6.42 1.37 -9.73
N LEU A 110 -6.92 1.89 -10.85
CA LEU A 110 -8.22 2.57 -10.92
C LEU A 110 -9.41 1.67 -10.59
N LEU A 111 -9.29 0.35 -10.70
CA LEU A 111 -10.36 -0.58 -10.31
C LEU A 111 -10.63 -0.60 -8.79
N CYS A 112 -9.80 0.08 -8.00
CA CYS A 112 -10.05 0.33 -6.58
C CYS A 112 -11.08 1.45 -6.34
N LEU A 113 -11.26 2.35 -7.31
CA LEU A 113 -12.23 3.45 -7.26
C LEU A 113 -13.67 2.96 -7.56
N PRO A 114 -14.71 3.64 -7.06
CA PRO A 114 -16.09 3.24 -7.31
C PRO A 114 -16.45 3.37 -8.79
N HIS A 115 -17.37 2.52 -9.24
CA HIS A 115 -17.97 2.51 -10.59
C HIS A 115 -17.02 2.26 -11.77
N LEU A 116 -15.71 2.15 -11.53
CA LEU A 116 -14.76 1.85 -12.58
C LEU A 116 -14.74 0.36 -12.91
N SER A 117 -14.91 0.09 -14.21
CA SER A 117 -14.76 -1.22 -14.85
C SER A 117 -13.58 -1.17 -15.83
N ALA A 118 -13.15 -2.33 -16.33
CA ALA A 118 -12.09 -2.40 -17.36
C ALA A 118 -12.43 -1.52 -18.58
N HIS A 119 -13.68 -1.55 -19.05
CA HIS A 119 -14.16 -0.72 -20.17
C HIS A 119 -14.13 0.79 -19.87
N SER A 120 -14.39 1.18 -18.62
CA SER A 120 -14.35 2.60 -18.22
C SER A 120 -12.91 3.14 -18.21
N ILE A 121 -11.92 2.28 -17.97
CA ILE A 121 -10.51 2.67 -17.83
C ILE A 121 -9.88 3.06 -19.17
N ASP A 122 -10.25 2.38 -20.26
CA ASP A 122 -9.68 2.61 -21.59
C ASP A 122 -9.82 4.06 -22.05
N GLY A 123 -10.97 4.70 -21.78
CA GLY A 123 -11.20 6.10 -22.18
C GLY A 123 -10.68 7.14 -21.17
N ILE A 124 -10.55 6.80 -19.89
CA ILE A 124 -9.96 7.69 -18.89
C ILE A 124 -8.43 7.76 -19.08
N GLY A 125 -7.80 6.59 -19.21
CA GLY A 125 -6.40 6.41 -19.53
C GLY A 125 -5.85 5.11 -18.93
N PRO A 126 -5.56 4.09 -19.75
CA PRO A 126 -5.18 2.74 -19.30
C PRO A 126 -3.75 2.64 -18.75
N LEU A 127 -3.00 3.74 -18.80
CA LEU A 127 -1.64 3.83 -18.26
C LEU A 127 -1.57 4.73 -17.04
N PHE A 128 -2.68 5.33 -16.59
CA PHE A 128 -2.65 6.25 -15.48
C PHE A 128 -2.83 5.55 -14.13
N SER A 129 -1.92 5.87 -13.21
CA SER A 129 -2.12 5.64 -11.78
C SER A 129 -3.05 6.68 -11.15
N ILE A 130 -3.50 6.42 -9.93
CA ILE A 130 -4.35 7.36 -9.17
C ILE A 130 -3.65 8.72 -8.97
N PRO A 131 -2.36 8.77 -8.58
CA PRO A 131 -1.61 10.03 -8.52
C PRO A 131 -1.57 10.79 -9.85
N GLN A 132 -1.36 10.10 -10.97
CA GLN A 132 -1.28 10.74 -12.29
C GLN A 132 -2.61 11.33 -12.76
N ILE A 133 -3.73 10.65 -12.50
CA ILE A 133 -5.05 11.25 -12.78
C ILE A 133 -5.30 12.47 -11.93
N LYS A 134 -4.96 12.41 -10.64
CA LYS A 134 -5.11 13.57 -9.74
C LYS A 134 -4.25 14.75 -10.18
N GLU A 135 -3.04 14.50 -10.65
CA GLU A 135 -2.17 15.53 -11.22
C GLU A 135 -2.78 16.13 -12.49
N ARG A 136 -3.22 15.30 -13.44
CA ARG A 136 -3.88 15.74 -14.69
C ARG A 136 -5.12 16.60 -14.43
N LEU A 137 -5.90 16.25 -13.42
CA LEU A 137 -7.10 16.98 -13.03
C LEU A 137 -6.81 18.24 -12.20
N GLY A 138 -5.55 18.50 -11.85
CA GLY A 138 -5.14 19.63 -11.01
C GLY A 138 -5.46 19.46 -9.51
N ILE A 139 -5.87 18.27 -9.08
CA ILE A 139 -6.23 17.97 -7.69
C ILE A 139 -4.98 17.96 -6.79
N TYR A 140 -3.84 17.51 -7.33
CA TYR A 140 -2.58 17.40 -6.56
C TYR A 140 -2.06 18.75 -6.06
N GLN A 141 -2.33 19.83 -6.79
CA GLN A 141 -1.87 21.19 -6.47
C GLN A 141 -2.75 21.90 -5.42
N LEU A 142 -3.87 21.30 -5.03
CA LEU A 142 -4.75 21.88 -4.02
C LEU A 142 -4.09 21.81 -2.64
N ASN A 143 -3.86 22.99 -2.05
CA ASN A 143 -3.37 23.12 -0.67
C ASN A 143 -4.50 22.90 0.35
N ASN A 144 -4.11 22.75 1.62
CA ASN A 144 -5.01 22.53 2.76
C ASN A 144 -6.23 23.47 2.73
N GLY A 145 -7.43 22.90 2.54
CA GLY A 145 -8.71 23.62 2.55
C GLY A 145 -9.18 24.18 1.19
N GLN A 146 -8.36 24.16 0.15
CA GLN A 146 -8.79 24.52 -1.21
C GLN A 146 -9.66 23.41 -1.78
N LYS A 147 -10.98 23.63 -1.79
CA LYS A 147 -11.92 22.74 -2.50
C LYS A 147 -11.96 23.11 -3.97
N LEU A 148 -12.21 22.12 -4.82
CA LEU A 148 -12.59 22.38 -6.20
C LEU A 148 -13.80 23.33 -6.23
N THR A 149 -13.77 24.28 -7.14
CA THR A 149 -14.95 25.10 -7.40
C THR A 149 -16.03 24.25 -8.05
N LYS A 150 -17.32 24.58 -7.83
CA LYS A 150 -18.44 23.88 -8.49
C LYS A 150 -18.31 23.82 -10.02
N LYS A 151 -17.63 24.79 -10.63
CA LYS A 151 -17.36 24.82 -12.07
C LYS A 151 -16.32 23.77 -12.48
N GLU A 152 -15.27 23.60 -11.68
CA GLU A 152 -14.25 22.58 -11.90
C GLU A 152 -14.79 21.18 -11.65
N GLU A 153 -15.57 20.98 -10.57
CA GLU A 153 -16.25 19.71 -10.30
C GLU A 153 -17.12 19.29 -11.49
N LYS A 154 -17.98 20.19 -11.97
CA LYS A 154 -18.81 19.95 -13.16
C LYS A 154 -17.98 19.64 -14.40
N ARG A 155 -16.87 20.38 -14.63
CA ARG A 155 -15.97 20.12 -15.76
C ARG A 155 -15.39 18.71 -15.69
N ILE A 156 -14.91 18.28 -14.52
CA ILE A 156 -14.31 16.96 -14.31
C ILE A 156 -15.36 15.86 -14.47
N ILE A 157 -16.57 16.04 -13.92
CA ILE A 157 -17.68 15.11 -14.08
C ILE A 157 -18.04 14.96 -15.57
N THR A 158 -18.19 16.06 -16.30
CA THR A 158 -18.45 16.02 -17.75
C THR A 158 -17.31 15.34 -18.51
N GLU A 159 -16.06 15.56 -18.12
CA GLU A 159 -14.90 14.88 -18.72
C GLU A 159 -14.99 13.37 -18.51
N PHE A 160 -15.26 12.90 -17.29
CA PHE A 160 -15.44 11.47 -17.00
C PHE A 160 -16.60 10.87 -17.80
N CYS A 161 -17.76 11.51 -17.84
CA CYS A 161 -18.91 11.05 -18.63
C CYS A 161 -18.60 11.01 -20.13
N SER A 162 -17.84 11.96 -20.67
CA SER A 162 -17.49 11.99 -22.10
C SER A 162 -16.47 10.91 -22.50
N LYS A 163 -15.63 10.49 -21.55
CA LYS A 163 -14.53 9.55 -21.76
C LYS A 163 -14.84 8.14 -21.27
N SER A 164 -16.02 7.90 -20.70
CA SER A 164 -16.37 6.60 -20.15
C SER A 164 -17.86 6.34 -20.26
N ILE A 165 -18.30 5.16 -19.82
CA ILE A 165 -19.73 4.77 -19.77
C ILE A 165 -20.44 5.24 -18.49
N LEU A 166 -19.80 6.08 -17.68
CA LEU A 166 -20.35 6.51 -16.38
C LEU A 166 -21.49 7.51 -16.54
N SER A 167 -22.52 7.37 -15.70
CA SER A 167 -23.54 8.40 -15.50
C SER A 167 -23.00 9.58 -14.68
N GLU A 168 -23.69 10.72 -14.74
CA GLU A 168 -23.31 11.92 -13.97
C GLU A 168 -23.22 11.66 -12.46
N LYS A 169 -24.11 10.80 -11.93
CA LYS A 169 -24.08 10.40 -10.51
C LYS A 169 -22.87 9.54 -10.17
N GLU A 170 -22.55 8.56 -11.01
CA GLU A 170 -21.39 7.68 -10.80
C GLU A 170 -20.08 8.47 -10.94
N ALA A 171 -20.01 9.41 -11.88
CA ALA A 171 -18.87 10.30 -12.05
C ALA A 171 -18.68 11.25 -10.85
N ASP A 172 -19.76 11.75 -10.25
CA ASP A 172 -19.71 12.54 -9.01
C ASP A 172 -19.20 11.70 -7.82
N GLU A 173 -19.69 10.46 -7.67
CA GLU A 173 -19.21 9.54 -6.63
C GLU A 173 -17.73 9.13 -6.84
N LEU A 174 -17.32 8.93 -8.09
CA LEU A 174 -15.92 8.72 -8.46
C LEU A 174 -15.05 9.92 -8.09
N LEU A 175 -15.49 11.13 -8.41
CA LEU A 175 -14.77 12.35 -8.06
C LEU A 175 -14.63 12.47 -6.53
N LYS A 176 -15.69 12.23 -5.77
CA LYS A 176 -15.65 12.23 -4.30
C LYS A 176 -14.64 11.22 -3.74
N ALA A 177 -14.62 10.00 -4.28
CA ALA A 177 -13.65 8.98 -3.87
C ALA A 177 -12.22 9.36 -4.23
N LEU A 178 -12.00 9.87 -5.46
CA LEU A 178 -10.71 10.41 -5.88
C LEU A 178 -10.25 11.48 -4.90
N LEU A 179 -11.07 12.49 -4.61
CA LEU A 179 -10.66 13.58 -3.73
C LEU A 179 -10.23 13.11 -2.32
N GLN A 180 -10.82 12.04 -1.81
CA GLN A 180 -10.47 11.43 -0.51
C GLN A 180 -9.24 10.51 -0.57
N TRP A 181 -8.79 10.10 -1.75
CA TRP A 181 -7.66 9.19 -1.89
C TRP A 181 -6.37 9.85 -1.38
N PRO A 182 -5.67 9.32 -0.37
CA PRO A 182 -4.52 10.01 0.17
C PRO A 182 -3.31 9.85 -0.77
N ILE A 183 -2.56 10.94 -0.99
CA ILE A 183 -1.26 10.88 -1.66
C ILE A 183 -0.22 11.56 -0.78
N LEU A 184 0.93 10.91 -0.62
CA LEU A 184 2.08 11.51 0.05
C LEU A 184 3.04 12.12 -0.97
N SER A 185 3.57 13.28 -0.65
CA SER A 185 4.76 13.86 -1.24
C SER A 185 5.93 13.64 -0.30
N LEU A 186 7.07 13.19 -0.85
CA LEU A 186 8.34 13.15 -0.14
C LEU A 186 9.00 14.52 -0.23
N GLU A 187 9.09 15.23 0.91
CA GLU A 187 9.65 16.59 0.96
C GLU A 187 11.15 16.59 1.19
N GLN A 188 11.62 15.81 2.17
CA GLN A 188 13.03 15.80 2.56
C GLN A 188 13.39 14.48 3.22
N ILE A 189 14.60 14.02 2.95
CA ILE A 189 15.24 12.95 3.71
C ILE A 189 16.53 13.48 4.34
N TYR A 190 16.78 13.12 5.59
CA TYR A 190 18.06 13.42 6.24
C TYR A 190 18.46 12.40 7.31
N LEU A 191 19.75 12.34 7.63
CA LEU A 191 20.28 11.46 8.68
C LEU A 191 20.98 12.24 9.79
N LEU A 192 20.98 11.65 10.98
CA LEU A 192 21.78 12.08 12.13
C LEU A 192 22.54 10.88 12.72
N PRO A 193 23.88 10.94 12.85
CA PRO A 193 24.66 9.89 13.50
C PRO A 193 24.33 9.79 14.99
N GLN A 194 24.09 8.57 15.48
CA GLN A 194 23.75 8.34 16.89
C GLN A 194 25.02 8.05 17.70
N GLN A 195 25.69 9.10 18.18
CA GLN A 195 26.87 8.96 19.02
C GLN A 195 26.54 8.51 20.44
N LYS A 196 27.39 7.66 21.02
CA LYS A 196 27.35 7.31 22.45
C LYS A 196 27.90 8.49 23.26
N LYS A 197 27.00 9.31 23.83
CA LYS A 197 27.24 10.31 24.91
C LYS A 197 28.69 10.80 25.05
N GLN A 198 29.12 11.77 24.22
CA GLN A 198 30.18 12.70 24.62
C GLN A 198 30.01 14.03 23.87
N ARG A 199 29.74 15.08 24.66
CA ARG A 199 29.78 16.54 24.38
C ARG A 199 29.16 17.07 23.09
N GLN A 200 28.24 18.02 23.27
CA GLN A 200 27.70 18.97 22.28
C GLN A 200 28.68 19.31 21.14
N LYS A 201 28.68 18.48 20.09
CA LYS A 201 29.05 18.88 18.74
C LYS A 201 27.73 18.94 17.98
N PHE A 202 27.53 20.03 17.24
CA PHE A 202 26.38 20.18 16.34
C PHE A 202 26.23 18.90 15.51
N GLU A 203 25.08 18.24 15.63
CA GLU A 203 24.77 17.09 14.78
C GLU A 203 24.62 17.62 13.35
N GLU A 204 25.58 17.32 12.49
CA GLU A 204 25.51 17.75 11.09
C GLU A 204 24.38 16.99 10.40
N LYS A 205 23.35 17.72 9.96
CA LYS A 205 22.20 17.17 9.26
C LYS A 205 22.63 16.79 7.84
N LEU A 206 22.76 15.48 7.60
CA LEU A 206 23.09 14.94 6.28
C LEU A 206 21.83 14.88 5.41
N ILE A 207 21.65 15.85 4.51
CA ILE A 207 20.49 15.91 3.61
C ILE A 207 20.73 14.99 2.41
N ILE A 208 19.75 14.14 2.09
CA ILE A 208 19.80 13.28 0.91
C ILE A 208 19.02 13.93 -0.22
N ASN A 209 19.70 14.09 -1.37
CA ASN A 209 19.04 14.45 -2.61
C ASN A 209 18.47 13.19 -3.27
N VAL A 210 17.16 13.18 -3.44
CA VAL A 210 16.43 12.07 -4.07
C VAL A 210 16.56 12.22 -5.60
N GLY A 211 17.19 11.25 -6.27
CA GLY A 211 17.35 11.24 -7.73
C GLY A 211 18.71 10.73 -8.21
N MET A 212 18.83 10.45 -9.52
CA MET A 212 19.98 9.77 -10.13
C MET A 212 21.31 10.55 -10.04
N ASN A 213 21.28 11.86 -9.74
CA ASN A 213 22.46 12.72 -9.65
C ASN A 213 22.85 13.10 -8.20
N GLY A 214 22.28 12.41 -7.21
CA GLY A 214 22.64 12.61 -5.80
C GLY A 214 24.10 12.22 -5.55
N LYS A 215 24.89 13.12 -4.96
CA LYS A 215 26.22 12.78 -4.44
C LYS A 215 26.07 11.63 -3.44
N ASN A 216 26.98 10.64 -3.51
CA ASN A 216 27.03 9.57 -2.53
C ASN A 216 27.20 10.17 -1.13
N LEU A 217 26.27 9.85 -0.23
CA LEU A 217 26.37 10.31 1.15
C LEU A 217 27.37 9.43 1.89
N GLU A 218 28.43 10.05 2.42
CA GLU A 218 29.44 9.32 3.19
C GLU A 218 28.94 9.03 4.61
N LEU A 219 28.91 7.75 4.96
CA LEU A 219 28.52 7.25 6.28
C LEU A 219 29.69 6.48 6.89
N SER A 220 29.85 6.55 8.21
CA SER A 220 30.87 5.78 8.90
C SER A 220 30.43 4.32 9.03
N ALA A 221 31.36 3.38 8.88
CA ALA A 221 31.11 1.96 9.14
C ALA A 221 30.64 1.69 10.59
N SER A 222 29.88 0.61 10.77
CA SER A 222 29.44 0.10 12.09
C SER A 222 28.72 1.13 12.98
N THR A 223 28.06 2.11 12.38
CA THR A 223 27.50 3.27 13.08
C THR A 223 25.98 3.27 12.99
N ASN A 224 25.32 3.52 14.12
CA ASN A 224 23.88 3.70 14.14
C ASN A 224 23.53 5.10 13.64
N TYR A 225 22.61 5.19 12.68
CA TYR A 225 22.05 6.44 12.19
C TYR A 225 20.55 6.48 12.45
N LYS A 226 20.07 7.67 12.81
CA LYS A 226 18.64 7.99 12.77
C LYS A 226 18.34 8.58 11.40
N PHE A 227 17.43 7.94 10.68
CA PHE A 227 17.05 8.30 9.33
C PHE A 227 15.65 8.92 9.37
N PHE A 228 15.54 10.16 8.92
CA PHE A 228 14.32 10.96 8.99
C PHE A 228 13.75 11.16 7.60
N VAL A 229 12.46 10.87 7.46
CA VAL A 229 11.72 11.03 6.20
C VAL A 229 10.57 11.99 6.45
N SER A 230 10.65 13.18 5.86
CA SER A 230 9.60 14.19 5.90
C SER A 230 8.62 13.94 4.76
N LEU A 231 7.39 13.64 5.12
CA LEU A 231 6.29 13.37 4.21
C LEU A 231 5.21 14.43 4.38
N LYS A 232 4.60 14.83 3.28
CA LYS A 232 3.48 15.76 3.25
C LYS A 232 2.27 15.08 2.61
N LEU A 233 1.11 15.14 3.24
CA LEU A 233 -0.13 14.68 2.62
C LEU A 233 -0.62 15.75 1.62
N CYS A 234 -0.95 15.33 0.40
CA CYS A 234 -1.37 16.20 -0.70
C CYS A 234 -2.87 16.08 -0.99
N GLY A 235 -3.51 17.21 -1.29
CA GLY A 235 -4.90 17.29 -1.74
C GLY A 235 -5.90 17.82 -0.72
N PRO A 236 -7.19 17.92 -1.11
CA PRO A 236 -8.18 18.75 -0.41
C PRO A 236 -8.77 18.18 0.89
N TYR A 237 -8.60 16.88 1.20
CA TYR A 237 -9.29 16.20 2.31
C TYR A 237 -8.33 15.62 3.36
N LEU A 238 -7.36 16.43 3.81
CA LEU A 238 -6.32 16.03 4.77
C LEU A 238 -6.85 15.49 6.11
N ALA A 239 -8.01 15.98 6.57
CA ALA A 239 -8.60 15.60 7.86
C ALA A 239 -9.46 14.32 7.81
N ASN A 240 -9.73 13.76 6.62
CA ASN A 240 -10.49 12.52 6.51
C ASN A 240 -9.53 11.33 6.47
N SER A 241 -9.36 10.68 7.62
CA SER A 241 -8.50 9.51 7.76
C SER A 241 -9.14 8.21 7.29
N ASN A 242 -10.47 8.19 7.06
CA ASN A 242 -11.18 6.95 6.74
C ASN A 242 -10.79 6.45 5.35
N ALA A 243 -10.29 5.23 5.30
CA ALA A 243 -9.93 4.59 4.06
C ALA A 243 -11.18 4.15 3.29
N PHE A 244 -11.17 4.36 1.97
CA PHE A 244 -12.20 3.84 1.07
C PHE A 244 -11.93 2.36 0.81
N CYS A 245 -12.62 1.49 1.55
CA CYS A 245 -12.51 0.03 1.44
C CYS A 245 -13.93 -0.60 1.40
N PRO A 246 -14.68 -0.46 0.30
CA PRO A 246 -16.12 -0.78 0.25
C PRO A 246 -16.43 -2.28 0.43
N LYS A 247 -15.44 -3.15 0.20
CA LYS A 247 -15.56 -4.61 0.34
C LYS A 247 -14.92 -5.14 1.61
N PHE A 248 -14.38 -4.26 2.46
CA PHE A 248 -13.82 -4.64 3.74
C PHE A 248 -14.86 -4.39 4.86
N PRO A 249 -15.13 -5.35 5.75
CA PRO A 249 -16.27 -5.28 6.69
C PRO A 249 -16.09 -4.28 7.83
N LYS A 250 -14.86 -3.88 8.15
CA LYS A 250 -14.55 -2.98 9.28
C LYS A 250 -14.07 -1.61 8.77
N LYS A 251 -14.39 -0.54 9.50
CA LYS A 251 -13.81 0.78 9.20
C LYS A 251 -12.30 0.73 9.40
N ARG A 252 -11.57 1.44 8.54
CA ARG A 252 -10.11 1.52 8.55
C ARG A 252 -9.67 2.96 8.37
N MET A 253 -8.54 3.28 8.97
CA MET A 253 -7.80 4.48 8.63
C MET A 253 -6.60 4.11 7.77
N ALA A 254 -6.28 4.92 6.78
CA ALA A 254 -5.13 4.69 5.92
C ALA A 254 -3.84 5.02 6.66
N GLY A 255 -2.89 4.10 6.65
CA GLY A 255 -1.53 4.28 7.15
C GLY A 255 -0.50 4.03 6.05
N TRP A 256 0.76 4.23 6.44
CA TRP A 256 1.92 3.96 5.60
C TRP A 256 2.99 3.23 6.38
N ILE A 257 3.82 2.50 5.66
CA ILE A 257 4.99 1.81 6.18
C ILE A 257 6.16 2.22 5.32
N LEU A 258 7.21 2.69 5.98
CA LEU A 258 8.50 2.89 5.35
C LEU A 258 9.30 1.61 5.46
N LEU A 259 9.85 1.15 4.36
CA LEU A 259 10.86 0.10 4.33
C LEU A 259 12.12 0.68 3.69
N LEU A 260 13.26 0.55 4.37
CA LEU A 260 14.56 0.82 3.79
C LEU A 260 15.30 -0.52 3.71
N GLY A 261 15.71 -0.92 2.52
CA GLY A 261 16.42 -2.18 2.35
C GLY A 261 17.21 -2.26 1.06
N ASP A 262 17.99 -3.31 0.94
CA ASP A 262 18.77 -3.63 -0.24
C ASP A 262 18.02 -4.72 -1.03
N ALA A 263 17.57 -4.36 -2.23
CA ALA A 263 16.83 -5.27 -3.11
C ALA A 263 17.71 -6.39 -3.68
N THR A 264 19.03 -6.18 -3.77
CA THR A 264 19.96 -7.16 -4.33
C THR A 264 20.25 -8.29 -3.34
N THR A 265 20.42 -7.95 -2.06
CA THR A 265 20.67 -8.90 -0.98
C THR A 265 19.39 -9.37 -0.28
N ASN A 266 18.23 -8.82 -0.66
CA ASN A 266 16.94 -9.05 0.00
C ASN A 266 16.96 -8.73 1.51
N HIS A 267 17.77 -7.75 1.91
CA HIS A 267 17.98 -7.41 3.30
C HIS A 267 17.23 -6.13 3.69
N LEU A 268 16.37 -6.21 4.71
CA LEU A 268 15.68 -5.06 5.28
C LEU A 268 16.54 -4.39 6.35
N TRP A 269 16.98 -3.16 6.08
CA TRP A 269 17.82 -2.36 6.97
C TRP A 269 17.03 -1.68 8.07
N GLY A 270 15.80 -1.25 7.77
CA GLY A 270 14.94 -0.59 8.75
C GLY A 270 13.52 -0.42 8.24
N HIS A 271 12.58 -0.30 9.17
CA HIS A 271 11.18 -0.05 8.88
C HIS A 271 10.57 0.92 9.90
N GLU A 272 9.51 1.62 9.51
CA GLU A 272 8.76 2.51 10.41
C GLU A 272 7.29 2.52 10.01
N ARG A 273 6.41 2.35 10.99
CA ARG A 273 4.96 2.47 10.77
C ARG A 273 4.55 3.92 10.96
N ILE A 274 3.93 4.48 9.93
CA ILE A 274 3.33 5.81 9.94
C ILE A 274 1.82 5.61 10.08
N PRO A 275 1.22 5.87 11.25
CA PRO A 275 -0.22 5.81 11.39
C PRO A 275 -0.88 6.89 10.53
N SER A 276 -2.21 6.87 10.47
CA SER A 276 -2.97 7.87 9.73
C SER A 276 -2.50 9.29 10.01
N LEU A 277 -2.23 10.02 8.93
CA LEU A 277 -1.79 11.40 8.96
C LEU A 277 -2.99 12.28 9.30
N ILE A 278 -3.04 12.74 10.54
CA ILE A 278 -3.97 13.80 10.98
C ILE A 278 -3.35 15.18 10.67
N GLU A 279 -2.02 15.24 10.62
CA GLU A 279 -1.23 16.44 10.35
C GLU A 279 -0.80 16.47 8.88
N GLU A 280 -0.73 17.68 8.30
CA GLU A 280 -0.33 17.90 6.91
C GLU A 280 1.10 17.41 6.63
N GLN A 281 1.99 17.49 7.63
CA GLN A 281 3.36 17.03 7.53
C GLN A 281 3.67 16.04 8.65
N LYS A 282 4.46 15.02 8.32
CA LYS A 282 4.94 14.03 9.28
C LYS A 282 6.39 13.70 9.01
N ILE A 283 7.16 13.62 10.10
CA ILE A 283 8.54 13.17 10.05
C ILE A 283 8.59 11.77 10.65
N ALA A 284 8.75 10.77 9.78
CA ALA A 284 8.96 9.39 10.17
C ALA A 284 10.44 9.15 10.51
N ARG A 285 10.69 8.21 11.45
CA ARG A 285 12.02 8.03 12.05
C ARG A 285 12.41 6.56 12.03
N LEU A 286 13.34 6.23 11.16
CA LEU A 286 13.95 4.92 11.03
C LEU A 286 15.28 4.90 11.79
N ARG A 287 15.69 3.71 12.27
CA ARG A 287 17.04 3.48 12.78
C ARG A 287 17.71 2.48 11.87
N ILE A 288 18.95 2.76 11.50
CA ILE A 288 19.74 1.90 10.63
C ILE A 288 21.12 1.70 11.26
N LEU A 289 21.69 0.53 11.04
CA LEU A 289 23.07 0.22 11.37
C LEU A 289 23.83 0.05 10.06
N THR A 290 24.87 0.86 9.85
CA THR A 290 25.74 0.68 8.68
C THR A 290 26.60 -0.58 8.83
N PRO A 291 26.89 -1.27 7.72
CA PRO A 291 27.77 -2.43 7.72
C PRO A 291 29.20 -2.06 8.11
N ASN A 292 29.98 -3.08 8.46
CA ASN A 292 31.40 -2.92 8.78
C ASN A 292 32.26 -2.73 7.53
N GLU A 293 31.81 -3.28 6.40
CA GLU A 293 32.55 -3.27 5.15
C GLU A 293 32.40 -1.91 4.44
N PRO A 294 33.50 -1.19 4.18
CA PRO A 294 33.46 0.01 3.36
C PRO A 294 33.01 -0.33 1.94
N GLY A 295 32.21 0.53 1.34
CA GLY A 295 31.65 0.26 0.02
C GLY A 295 30.54 1.21 -0.38
N ILE A 296 30.06 1.05 -1.60
CA ILE A 296 28.88 1.77 -2.09
C ILE A 296 27.68 0.85 -1.94
N TYR A 297 26.67 1.32 -1.21
CA TYR A 297 25.43 0.61 -0.93
C TYR A 297 24.27 1.36 -1.59
N GLN A 298 23.53 0.65 -2.45
CA GLN A 298 22.33 1.17 -3.10
C GLN A 298 21.11 0.63 -2.35
N LEU A 299 20.43 1.49 -1.62
CA LEU A 299 19.26 1.12 -0.84
C LEU A 299 17.99 1.67 -1.50
N LEU A 300 16.93 0.89 -1.37
CA LEU A 300 15.59 1.24 -1.79
C LEU A 300 14.80 1.70 -0.57
N LEU A 301 14.38 2.96 -0.58
CA LEU A 301 13.35 3.46 0.32
C LEU A 301 11.99 3.27 -0.34
N LEU A 302 11.16 2.42 0.25
CA LEU A 302 9.78 2.20 -0.13
C LEU A 302 8.85 2.94 0.83
N VAL A 303 7.92 3.72 0.30
CA VAL A 303 6.81 4.33 1.03
C VAL A 303 5.54 3.63 0.60
N ILE A 304 5.07 2.69 1.42
CA ILE A 304 4.00 1.75 1.05
C ILE A 304 2.75 2.08 1.86
N SER A 305 1.59 2.19 1.22
CA SER A 305 0.33 2.29 1.95
C SER A 305 0.02 0.95 2.60
N ASP A 306 -0.43 0.95 3.84
CA ASP A 306 -0.89 -0.28 4.48
C ASP A 306 -2.32 -0.69 4.01
N THR A 307 -2.97 0.15 3.19
CA THR A 307 -4.40 0.04 2.86
C THR A 307 -4.72 0.12 1.37
N TYR A 308 -4.04 0.98 0.61
CA TYR A 308 -4.38 1.27 -0.78
C TYR A 308 -3.39 0.65 -1.76
N LEU A 309 -3.90 0.18 -2.89
CA LEU A 309 -3.07 -0.23 -4.03
C LEU A 309 -2.77 0.96 -4.94
N GLY A 310 -1.59 0.94 -5.56
CA GLY A 310 -1.23 1.86 -6.66
C GLY A 310 -0.86 3.28 -6.25
N ILE A 311 -0.55 3.51 -4.97
CA ILE A 311 -0.03 4.78 -4.45
C ILE A 311 1.34 4.65 -3.77
N ASP A 312 1.94 3.46 -3.86
CA ASP A 312 3.25 3.16 -3.28
C ASP A 312 4.36 3.86 -4.07
N GLN A 313 5.42 4.25 -3.36
CA GLN A 313 6.51 5.04 -3.91
C GLN A 313 7.84 4.36 -3.61
N GLN A 314 8.78 4.50 -4.53
CA GLN A 314 10.12 3.94 -4.40
C GLN A 314 11.17 4.99 -4.73
N TYR A 315 12.20 5.05 -3.91
CA TYR A 315 13.30 6.01 -4.03
C TYR A 315 14.63 5.29 -3.85
N MET A 316 15.50 5.40 -4.86
CA MET A 316 16.85 4.85 -4.79
C MET A 316 17.77 5.82 -4.04
N LEU A 317 18.50 5.31 -3.05
CA LEU A 317 19.41 6.07 -2.21
C LEU A 317 20.81 5.44 -2.28
N ASN A 318 21.82 6.25 -2.59
CA ASN A 318 23.21 5.81 -2.69
C ASN A 318 24.00 6.26 -1.47
N PHE A 319 24.56 5.31 -0.73
CA PHE A 319 25.42 5.55 0.42
C PHE A 319 26.83 5.05 0.13
N LYS A 320 27.82 5.78 0.62
CA LYS A 320 29.21 5.32 0.64
C LYS A 320 29.62 5.12 2.09
N VAL A 321 29.79 3.87 2.49
CA VAL A 321 30.32 3.54 3.81
C VAL A 321 31.84 3.67 3.75
N VAL A 322 32.40 4.46 4.65
CA VAL A 322 33.84 4.75 4.80
C VAL A 322 34.39 4.29 6.13
#